data_AF-A0A1Q8ZGL2-F1
#
_entry.id   AF-A0A1Q8ZGL2-F1
#
_cell.length_a   1.000
_cell.length_b   1.000
_cell.length_c   1.000
_cell.angle_alpha   90.00
_cell.angle_beta   90.00
_cell.angle_gamma   90.00
#
_symmetry.space_group_name_H-M   'P 1'
#
loop_
_entity.id
_entity.type
_entity.pdbx_description
1 polymer ?
#
loop_
_entity_poly.entity_id
_entity_poly.type
_entity_poly.pdbx_seq_one_letter_code
_entity_poly.pdbx_strand_id
1 'polypeptide(L)'
;SAHTSRLAQQQWLKWQAQGLFLFWLPPYCSEMNRIEEQWHQLKTHEIAGRMFEHEVDLADAIIEGMQARSSRGNYSLERFIFNSS
;
A
#
# COMPACT_ATOMS: atom_id res chain seq x y z
N SER A 1 -7.75 10.50 -13.32
CA SER A 1 -7.27 9.68 -12.20
C SER A 1 -7.51 10.41 -10.89
N ALA A 2 -7.71 9.71 -9.76
CA ALA A 2 -7.84 10.35 -8.45
C ALA A 2 -6.62 11.24 -8.13
N HIS A 3 -5.41 10.79 -8.48
CA HIS A 3 -4.13 11.47 -8.20
C HIS A 3 -3.98 12.83 -8.89
N THR A 4 -4.57 13.00 -10.08
CA THR A 4 -4.45 14.23 -10.91
C THR A 4 -5.76 15.01 -11.00
N SER A 5 -6.76 14.66 -10.20
CA SER A 5 -8.04 15.37 -10.18
C SER A 5 -7.88 16.82 -9.70
N ARG A 6 -8.80 17.71 -10.08
CA ARG A 6 -8.79 19.11 -9.62
C ARG A 6 -8.81 19.22 -8.09
N LEU A 7 -9.57 18.35 -7.42
CA LEU A 7 -9.64 18.29 -5.96
C LEU A 7 -8.28 17.92 -5.35
N ALA A 8 -7.58 16.93 -5.92
CA ALA A 8 -6.25 16.55 -5.46
C ALA A 8 -5.24 17.69 -5.71
N GLN A 9 -5.26 18.30 -6.90
CA GLN A 9 -4.37 19.40 -7.27
C GLN A 9 -4.44 20.58 -6.31
N GLN A 10 -5.64 20.94 -5.85
CA GLN A 10 -5.85 22.01 -4.89
C GLN A 10 -5.18 21.75 -3.53
N GLN A 11 -4.92 20.49 -3.18
CA GLN A 11 -4.29 20.12 -1.91
C GLN A 11 -2.75 20.02 -1.99
N TRP A 12 -2.16 19.97 -3.18
CA TRP A 12 -0.73 19.70 -3.35
C TRP A 12 0.18 20.66 -2.57
N LEU A 13 -0.10 21.97 -2.62
CA LEU A 13 0.68 22.97 -1.88
C LEU A 13 0.57 22.79 -0.36
N LYS A 14 -0.64 22.45 0.13
CA LYS A 14 -0.86 22.17 1.55
C LYS A 14 -0.09 20.93 2.00
N TRP A 15 -0.15 19.85 1.21
CA TRP A 15 0.58 18.61 1.50
C TRP A 15 2.10 18.82 1.49
N GLN A 16 2.62 19.58 0.52
CA GLN A 16 4.04 19.92 0.46
C GLN A 16 4.48 20.74 1.68
N ALA A 17 3.67 21.72 2.12
CA ALA A 17 3.93 22.48 3.34
C ALA A 17 3.91 21.62 4.62
N GLN A 18 3.21 20.48 4.59
CA GLN A 18 3.20 19.46 5.66
C GLN A 18 4.33 18.43 5.52
N GLY A 19 5.22 18.57 4.53
CA GLY A 19 6.33 17.65 4.27
C GLY A 19 5.97 16.42 3.42
N LEU A 20 4.77 16.35 2.83
CA LEU A 20 4.39 15.30 1.89
C LEU A 20 4.69 15.73 0.45
N PHE A 21 5.62 15.03 -0.19
CA PHE A 21 6.05 15.32 -1.56
C PHE A 21 5.48 14.29 -2.54
N LEU A 22 5.05 14.77 -3.71
CA LEU A 22 4.52 13.94 -4.78
C LEU A 22 5.60 13.67 -5.83
N PHE A 23 5.87 12.39 -6.08
CA PHE A 23 6.75 11.93 -7.14
C PHE A 23 5.92 11.28 -8.24
N TRP A 24 6.05 11.79 -9.46
CA TRP A 24 5.29 11.31 -10.61
C TRP A 24 6.04 10.20 -11.34
N LEU A 25 5.33 9.13 -11.63
CA LEU A 25 5.83 8.04 -12.46
C LEU A 25 5.42 8.27 -13.92
N PRO A 26 6.30 7.95 -14.89
CA PRO A 26 5.91 7.94 -16.28
C PRO A 26 4.81 6.89 -16.53
N PRO A 27 3.95 7.09 -17.55
CA PRO A 27 2.90 6.14 -17.89
C PRO A 27 3.46 4.74 -18.17
N TYR A 28 2.74 3.70 -17.75
CA TYR A 28 3.06 2.29 -17.97
C TYR A 28 4.37 1.77 -17.34
N CYS A 29 4.98 2.53 -16.43
CA CYS A 29 6.19 2.13 -15.71
C CYS A 29 5.88 1.61 -14.30
N SER A 30 5.06 0.56 -14.19
CA SER A 30 4.69 -0.01 -12.89
C SER A 30 5.88 -0.65 -12.17
N GLU A 31 6.89 -1.11 -12.91
CA GLU A 31 8.17 -1.61 -12.40
C GLU A 31 8.96 -0.58 -11.59
N MET A 32 8.72 0.72 -11.83
CA MET A 32 9.34 1.80 -11.05
C MET A 32 8.61 2.05 -9.72
N ASN A 33 7.40 1.50 -9.54
CA ASN A 33 6.60 1.67 -8.34
C ASN A 33 6.87 0.52 -7.36
N ARG A 34 7.72 0.76 -6.35
CA ARG A 34 8.15 -0.26 -5.37
C ARG A 34 7.01 -0.97 -4.63
N ILE A 35 5.83 -0.36 -4.53
CA ILE A 35 4.67 -1.02 -3.89
C ILE A 35 4.17 -2.22 -4.71
N GLU A 36 4.35 -2.22 -6.03
CA GLU A 36 3.93 -3.31 -6.90
C GLU A 36 4.70 -4.60 -6.60
N GLU A 37 6.00 -4.49 -6.30
CA GLU A 37 6.82 -5.61 -5.83
C GLU A 37 6.28 -6.18 -4.51
N GLN A 38 5.85 -5.30 -3.60
CA GLN A 38 5.29 -5.72 -2.30
C GLN A 38 3.96 -6.47 -2.48
N TRP A 39 3.11 -6.01 -3.40
CA TRP A 39 1.86 -6.71 -3.73
C TRP A 39 2.09 -8.04 -4.44
N HIS A 40 3.07 -8.10 -5.35
CA HIS A 40 3.45 -9.34 -6.00
C HIS A 40 3.93 -10.37 -4.97
N GLN A 41 4.82 -9.98 -4.06
CA GLN A 41 5.30 -10.82 -2.96
C GLN A 41 4.14 -11.34 -2.10
N LEU A 42 3.26 -10.44 -1.65
CA LEU A 42 2.09 -10.78 -0.83
C LEU A 42 1.22 -11.85 -1.47
N LYS A 43 0.82 -11.63 -2.73
CA LYS A 43 -0.07 -12.55 -3.44
C LYS A 43 0.58 -13.89 -3.76
N THR A 44 1.88 -13.90 -4.04
CA THR A 44 2.61 -15.11 -4.44
C THR A 44 3.04 -15.96 -3.25
N HIS A 45 3.27 -15.37 -2.08
CA HIS A 45 3.89 -16.09 -0.95
C HIS A 45 3.07 -16.06 0.33
N GLU A 46 2.41 -14.94 0.64
CA GLU A 46 1.74 -14.78 1.92
C GLU A 46 0.27 -15.23 1.89
N ILE A 47 -0.44 -15.00 0.78
CA ILE A 47 -1.86 -15.37 0.63
C ILE A 47 -2.14 -16.30 -0.56
N ALA A 48 -1.09 -16.92 -1.11
CA ALA A 48 -1.22 -17.78 -2.29
C ALA A 48 -2.15 -18.97 -2.05
N GLY A 49 -3.02 -19.24 -3.03
CA GLY A 49 -3.95 -20.38 -2.99
C GLY A 49 -5.10 -20.23 -1.98
N ARG A 50 -5.23 -19.10 -1.29
CA ARG A 50 -6.36 -18.82 -0.39
C ARG A 50 -7.55 -18.28 -1.18
N MET A 51 -8.74 -18.75 -0.83
CA MET A 51 -10.02 -18.16 -1.24
C MET A 51 -10.67 -17.52 -0.02
N PHE A 52 -11.35 -16.40 -0.22
CA PHE A 52 -11.97 -15.61 0.83
C PHE A 52 -13.46 -15.46 0.54
N GLU A 53 -14.31 -15.70 1.53
CA GLU A 53 -15.75 -15.56 1.41
C GLU A 53 -16.19 -14.12 1.68
N HIS A 54 -15.52 -13.47 2.64
CA HIS A 54 -15.81 -12.11 3.05
C HIS A 54 -14.56 -11.21 2.99
N GLU A 55 -14.80 -9.90 2.88
CA GLU A 55 -13.73 -8.89 2.88
C GLU A 55 -12.88 -8.93 4.16
N VAL A 56 -13.51 -9.22 5.30
CA VAL A 56 -12.82 -9.35 6.59
C VAL A 56 -11.80 -10.49 6.56
N ASP A 57 -12.12 -11.62 5.94
CA ASP A 57 -11.21 -12.76 5.83
C ASP A 57 -9.97 -12.41 4.99
N LEU A 58 -10.16 -11.62 3.93
CA LEU A 58 -9.05 -11.10 3.13
C LEU A 58 -8.21 -10.11 3.93
N ALA A 59 -8.82 -9.19 4.67
CA ALA A 59 -8.11 -8.21 5.48
C ALA A 59 -7.25 -8.89 6.55
N ASP A 60 -7.81 -9.87 7.26
CA ASP A 60 -7.11 -10.65 8.28
C ASP A 60 -5.95 -11.44 7.65
N ALA A 61 -6.19 -12.09 6.51
CA ALA A 61 -5.14 -12.81 5.78
C ALA A 61 -3.97 -11.92 5.34
N ILE A 62 -4.25 -10.68 4.92
CA ILE A 62 -3.21 -9.71 4.56
C ILE A 62 -2.41 -9.33 5.81
N ILE A 63 -3.07 -9.03 6.93
CA ILE A 63 -2.42 -8.65 8.19
C ILE A 63 -1.51 -9.78 8.69
N GLU A 64 -2.05 -11.01 8.78
CA GLU A 64 -1.31 -12.20 9.17
C GLU A 64 -0.12 -12.46 8.25
N GLY A 65 -0.33 -12.37 6.93
CA GLY A 65 0.71 -12.57 5.93
C GLY A 65 1.87 -11.58 6.09
N MET A 66 1.55 -10.31 6.31
CA MET A 66 2.55 -9.26 6.54
C MET A 66 3.33 -9.49 7.85
N GLN A 67 2.65 -9.88 8.93
CA GLN A 67 3.27 -10.19 10.24
C GLN A 67 4.17 -11.43 10.17
N ALA A 68 3.73 -12.49 9.49
CA ALA A 68 4.54 -13.69 9.28
C ALA A 68 5.79 -13.35 8.47
N ARG A 69 5.63 -12.55 7.40
CA ARG A 69 6.75 -12.10 6.57
C ARG A 69 7.75 -11.25 7.35
N SER A 70 7.30 -10.32 8.18
CA SER A 70 8.20 -9.48 8.99
C SER A 70 8.96 -10.28 10.05
N SER A 71 8.27 -11.25 10.68
CA SER A 71 8.88 -12.17 11.64
C SER A 71 9.99 -13.01 11.00
N ARG A 72 9.73 -13.58 9.81
CA ARG A 72 10.75 -14.32 9.04
C ARG A 72 11.90 -13.43 8.58
N GLY A 73 11.60 -12.20 8.17
CA GLY A 73 12.57 -11.22 7.68
C GLY A 73 13.34 -10.47 8.77
N ASN A 74 12.99 -10.69 10.05
CA ASN A 74 13.56 -10.01 11.21
C ASN A 74 13.57 -8.48 11.08
N TYR A 75 12.43 -7.90 10.68
CA TYR A 75 12.26 -6.44 10.62
C TYR A 75 10.98 -5.99 11.33
N SER A 76 11.01 -4.75 11.85
CA SER A 76 9.83 -4.14 12.46
C SER A 76 8.77 -3.83 11.41
N LEU A 77 7.52 -4.20 11.69
CA LEU A 77 6.36 -3.86 10.88
C LEU A 77 5.44 -2.95 11.68
N GLU A 78 5.15 -1.78 11.13
CA GLU A 78 4.21 -0.83 11.72
C GLU A 78 2.95 -0.72 10.85
N ARG A 79 1.78 -0.85 11.48
CA ARG A 79 0.51 -0.58 10.82
C ARG A 79 0.16 0.89 11.00
N PHE A 80 0.25 1.64 9.91
CA PHE A 80 -0.23 3.02 9.90
C PHE A 80 -1.76 3.05 9.78
N ILE A 81 -2.43 3.73 10.71
CA ILE A 81 -3.89 3.90 10.71
C ILE A 81 -4.19 5.36 10.40
N PHE A 82 -4.95 5.59 9.33
CA PHE A 82 -5.47 6.93 9.04
C PHE A 82 -6.56 7.26 10.04
N ASN A 83 -6.32 8.25 10.91
CA ASN A 83 -7.37 8.83 11.74
C ASN A 83 -8.28 9.67 10.84
N SER A 84 -9.41 9.12 10.41
CA SER A 84 -10.47 9.90 9.79
C SER A 84 -11.26 10.60 10.90
N SER A 85 -11.31 11.94 10.84
CA SER A 85 -12.13 12.79 11.73
C SER A 85 -13.57 12.84 11.26
#